data_AF-F3G6J9-F1
#
_entry.id   AF-F3G6J9-F1
#
_cell.length_a   1.000
_cell.length_b   1.000
_cell.length_c   1.000
_cell.angle_alpha   90.00
_cell.angle_beta   90.00
_cell.angle_gamma   90.00
#
_symmetry.space_group_name_H-M   'P 1'
#
loop_
_entity.id
_entity.type
_entity.pdbx_description
1 polymer ?
#
loop_
_entity_poly.entity_id
_entity_poly.type
_entity_poly.pdbx_seq_one_letter_code
_entity_poly.pdbx_strand_id
1 'polypeptide(L)'
;MRQYVAFLNERASIDDLDIIESFWIERVHEFFSAKPFKIRLDASRSLRTLVRDMLLQAEERQRNNPGMQYAGAVLQHLVGAKLDCALGPDINFSHHSFSTSDAQSGRVGDFFIGDVAIHVTTAPGEAVIARCRDNIDDGHRPIIVTTARGVAASEVLAENAGLGERIDIFEVEQFVALNLYELGKFAAEGRRIAVGEVVTRYNEIIDEVETDPSLKIDFSQ
;
A
#
# COMPACT_ATOMS: atom_id res chain seq x y z
N MET A 1 15.92 27.62 -9.54
CA MET A 1 14.93 27.76 -10.63
C MET A 1 15.19 28.98 -11.51
N ARG A 2 15.14 30.24 -11.00
CA ARG A 2 15.37 31.45 -11.83
C ARG A 2 16.72 31.49 -12.57
N GLN A 3 17.81 31.11 -11.91
CA GLN A 3 19.16 31.07 -12.53
C GLN A 3 19.27 29.98 -13.61
N TYR A 4 18.57 28.86 -13.44
CA TYR A 4 18.56 27.76 -14.42
C TYR A 4 17.76 28.13 -15.68
N VAL A 5 16.62 28.82 -15.50
CA VAL A 5 15.83 29.38 -16.60
C VAL A 5 16.63 30.43 -17.37
N ALA A 6 17.36 31.31 -16.69
CA ALA A 6 18.24 32.29 -17.34
C ALA A 6 19.36 31.63 -18.16
N PHE A 7 20.01 30.61 -17.60
CA PHE A 7 21.05 29.82 -18.29
C PHE A 7 20.53 29.11 -19.56
N LEU A 8 19.32 28.56 -19.51
CA LEU A 8 18.70 27.91 -20.68
C LEU A 8 18.36 28.93 -21.77
N ASN A 9 17.87 30.11 -21.39
CA ASN A 9 17.54 31.20 -22.33
C ASN A 9 18.79 31.80 -23.01
N GLU A 10 19.96 31.74 -22.39
CA GLU A 10 21.22 32.20 -22.98
C GLU A 10 21.79 31.22 -24.03
N ARG A 11 21.42 29.94 -23.98
CA ARG A 11 21.94 28.86 -24.85
C ARG A 11 21.10 28.62 -26.11
N ALA A 12 20.15 29.47 -26.37
CA ALA A 12 18.93 29.11 -27.06
C ALA A 12 18.81 29.81 -28.43
N SER A 13 19.27 29.16 -29.51
CA SER A 13 18.61 29.24 -30.81
C SER A 13 17.52 28.15 -30.80
N ILE A 14 16.37 28.47 -30.18
CA ILE A 14 15.32 27.48 -29.89
C ILE A 14 14.43 27.36 -31.11
N ASP A 15 14.68 26.36 -31.94
CA ASP A 15 13.81 26.06 -33.07
C ASP A 15 12.67 25.09 -32.73
N ASP A 16 12.56 24.61 -31.48
CA ASP A 16 11.56 23.61 -31.11
C ASP A 16 11.00 23.80 -29.69
N LEU A 17 10.09 24.76 -29.55
CA LEU A 17 9.39 25.08 -28.29
C LEU A 17 8.58 23.89 -27.77
N ASP A 18 8.04 23.05 -28.66
CA ASP A 18 7.20 21.89 -28.31
C ASP A 18 8.01 20.83 -27.53
N ILE A 19 9.28 20.63 -27.90
CA ILE A 19 10.19 19.72 -27.19
C ILE A 19 10.50 20.26 -25.79
N ILE A 20 10.75 21.57 -25.68
CA ILE A 20 11.05 22.21 -24.40
C ILE A 20 9.82 22.18 -23.47
N GLU A 21 8.63 22.46 -24.00
CA GLU A 21 7.39 22.37 -23.25
C GLU A 21 7.16 20.94 -22.75
N SER A 22 7.28 19.95 -23.63
CA SER A 22 7.13 18.53 -23.27
C SER A 22 8.12 18.11 -22.17
N PHE A 23 9.39 18.51 -22.28
CA PHE A 23 10.40 18.23 -21.26
C PHE A 23 10.03 18.84 -19.90
N TRP A 24 9.57 20.10 -19.88
CA TRP A 24 9.20 20.76 -18.62
C TRP A 24 7.93 20.18 -18.00
N ILE A 25 6.94 19.82 -18.82
CA ILE A 25 5.73 19.11 -18.38
C ILE A 25 6.14 17.78 -17.70
N GLU A 26 7.05 17.02 -18.29
CA GLU A 26 7.58 15.78 -17.71
C GLU A 26 8.26 16.02 -16.36
N ARG A 27 9.16 17.01 -16.25
CA ARG A 27 9.83 17.36 -14.98
C ARG A 27 8.84 17.80 -13.90
N VAL A 28 7.76 18.50 -14.27
CA VAL A 28 6.68 18.87 -13.34
C VAL A 28 5.94 17.61 -12.88
N HIS A 29 5.58 16.70 -13.80
CA HIS A 29 4.98 15.42 -13.43
C HIS A 29 5.87 14.62 -12.47
N GLU A 30 7.16 14.48 -12.75
CA GLU A 30 8.11 13.82 -11.85
C GLU A 30 8.16 14.47 -10.46
N PHE A 31 8.21 15.80 -10.39
CA PHE A 31 8.23 16.51 -9.12
C PHE A 31 6.97 16.28 -8.28
N PHE A 32 5.79 16.22 -8.90
CA PHE A 32 4.54 15.93 -8.18
C PHE A 32 4.37 14.44 -7.88
N SER A 33 4.84 13.55 -8.76
CA SER A 33 4.88 12.11 -8.53
C SER A 33 5.78 11.75 -7.35
N ALA A 34 6.87 12.50 -7.11
CA ALA A 34 7.79 12.29 -6.00
C ALA A 34 7.27 12.76 -4.62
N LYS A 35 6.08 13.39 -4.56
CA LYS A 35 5.53 13.87 -3.27
C LYS A 35 4.93 12.71 -2.47
N PRO A 36 5.02 12.72 -1.13
CA PRO A 36 4.29 11.78 -0.29
C PRO A 36 2.78 11.81 -0.57
N PHE A 37 2.11 10.68 -0.35
CA PHE A 37 0.66 10.62 -0.24
C PHE A 37 0.17 11.47 0.93
N LYS A 38 -1.03 12.03 0.85
CA LYS A 38 -1.55 12.91 1.91
C LYS A 38 -2.71 12.25 2.62
N ILE A 39 -2.62 12.20 3.95
CA ILE A 39 -3.76 11.87 4.81
C ILE A 39 -4.22 13.12 5.52
N ARG A 40 -5.55 13.32 5.56
CA ARG A 40 -6.21 14.28 6.43
C ARG A 40 -7.28 13.58 7.24
N LEU A 41 -7.15 13.64 8.57
CA LEU A 41 -8.17 13.13 9.46
C LEU A 41 -9.36 14.10 9.47
N ASP A 42 -10.51 13.63 9.00
CA ASP A 42 -11.77 14.38 9.03
C ASP A 42 -12.73 13.67 9.99
N ALA A 43 -13.08 14.35 11.10
CA ALA A 43 -13.96 13.80 12.13
C ALA A 43 -15.40 13.54 11.63
N SER A 44 -15.80 14.13 10.50
CA SER A 44 -17.10 13.90 9.88
C SER A 44 -17.14 12.65 8.97
N ARG A 45 -15.99 12.05 8.67
CA ARG A 45 -15.84 10.88 7.79
C ARG A 45 -15.36 9.66 8.56
N SER A 46 -15.63 8.48 8.00
CA SER A 46 -15.20 7.23 8.62
C SER A 46 -13.70 6.97 8.40
N LEU A 47 -13.04 6.28 9.33
CA LEU A 47 -11.65 5.84 9.14
C LEU A 47 -11.47 4.90 7.93
N ARG A 48 -12.52 4.14 7.58
CA ARG A 48 -12.55 3.35 6.35
C ARG A 48 -12.37 4.24 5.12
N THR A 49 -13.05 5.39 5.12
CA THR A 49 -12.93 6.39 4.05
C THR A 49 -11.53 6.99 3.97
N LEU A 50 -10.86 7.18 5.11
CA LEU A 50 -9.48 7.65 5.14
C LEU A 50 -8.51 6.66 4.46
N VAL A 51 -8.66 5.36 4.72
CA VAL A 51 -7.88 4.32 4.02
C VAL A 51 -8.21 4.29 2.52
N ARG A 52 -9.50 4.39 2.17
CA ARG A 52 -9.93 4.46 0.76
C ARG A 52 -9.31 5.63 0.01
N ASP A 53 -9.33 6.83 0.60
CA ASP A 53 -8.78 8.03 -0.04
C ASP A 53 -7.27 7.90 -0.27
N MET A 54 -6.55 7.17 0.59
CA MET A 54 -5.14 6.84 0.37
C MET A 54 -4.96 5.90 -0.82
N LEU A 55 -5.75 4.82 -0.89
CA LEU A 55 -5.68 3.87 -2.01
C LEU A 55 -6.04 4.55 -3.33
N LEU A 56 -7.03 5.44 -3.35
CA LEU A 56 -7.39 6.22 -4.53
C LEU A 56 -6.24 7.13 -5.01
N GLN A 57 -5.50 7.76 -4.08
CA GLN A 57 -4.31 8.54 -4.44
C GLN A 57 -3.22 7.64 -5.05
N ALA A 58 -3.02 6.44 -4.52
CA ALA A 58 -2.06 5.47 -5.04
C ALA A 58 -2.46 4.97 -6.44
N GLU A 59 -3.74 4.68 -6.66
CA GLU A 59 -4.28 4.31 -7.98
C GLU A 59 -4.14 5.44 -9.00
N GLU A 60 -4.41 6.68 -8.61
CA GLU A 60 -4.26 7.84 -9.49
C GLU A 60 -2.78 8.04 -9.89
N ARG A 61 -1.86 7.89 -8.93
CA ARG A 61 -0.42 7.92 -9.21
C ARG A 61 0.01 6.81 -10.16
N GLN A 62 -0.52 5.60 -9.97
CA GLN A 62 -0.25 4.45 -10.83
C GLN A 62 -0.73 4.67 -12.28
N ARG A 63 -1.88 5.32 -12.49
CA ARG A 63 -2.33 5.68 -13.85
C ARG A 63 -1.38 6.64 -14.54
N ASN A 64 -0.76 7.55 -13.79
CA ASN A 64 0.17 8.55 -14.31
C ASN A 64 1.61 8.01 -14.46
N ASN A 65 1.94 6.88 -13.84
CA ASN A 65 3.26 6.26 -13.88
C ASN A 65 3.14 4.74 -14.17
N PRO A 66 2.81 4.37 -15.43
CA PRO A 66 2.64 2.97 -15.80
C PRO A 66 3.92 2.16 -15.55
N GLY A 67 3.78 0.96 -14.99
CA GLY A 67 4.91 0.06 -14.68
C GLY A 67 5.23 -0.07 -13.19
N MET A 68 4.73 0.84 -12.34
CA MET A 68 4.75 0.68 -10.89
C MET A 68 3.36 0.38 -10.34
N GLN A 69 3.29 -0.54 -9.36
CA GLN A 69 2.05 -0.96 -8.71
C GLN A 69 1.86 -0.23 -7.37
N TYR A 70 1.75 1.09 -7.40
CA TYR A 70 1.66 1.92 -6.18
C TYR A 70 0.54 1.49 -5.24
N ALA A 71 -0.64 1.13 -5.77
CA ALA A 71 -1.75 0.72 -4.94
C ALA A 71 -1.44 -0.58 -4.17
N GLY A 72 -0.74 -1.53 -4.80
CA GLY A 72 -0.28 -2.76 -4.14
C GLY A 72 0.77 -2.49 -3.07
N ALA A 73 1.76 -1.64 -3.37
CA ALA A 73 2.81 -1.27 -2.41
C ALA A 73 2.23 -0.59 -1.16
N VAL A 74 1.36 0.40 -1.36
CA VAL A 74 0.67 1.08 -0.25
C VAL A 74 -0.15 0.09 0.57
N LEU A 75 -0.86 -0.84 -0.08
CA LEU A 75 -1.66 -1.87 0.59
C LEU A 75 -0.80 -2.76 1.49
N GLN A 76 0.28 -3.32 0.95
CA GLN A 76 1.18 -4.24 1.67
C GLN A 76 1.80 -3.54 2.88
N HIS A 77 2.39 -2.37 2.67
CA HIS A 77 3.07 -1.63 3.74
C HIS A 77 2.11 -1.08 4.80
N LEU A 78 0.88 -0.70 4.41
CA LEU A 78 -0.15 -0.29 5.38
C LEU A 78 -0.61 -1.46 6.24
N VAL A 79 -0.79 -2.65 5.66
CA VAL A 79 -1.09 -3.87 6.41
C VAL A 79 0.07 -4.21 7.35
N GLY A 80 1.31 -4.14 6.88
CA GLY A 80 2.50 -4.36 7.70
C GLY A 80 2.58 -3.42 8.91
N ALA A 81 2.44 -2.11 8.68
CA ALA A 81 2.46 -1.10 9.74
C ALA A 81 1.35 -1.31 10.78
N LYS A 82 0.15 -1.66 10.31
CA LYS A 82 -0.99 -2.01 11.17
C LYS A 82 -0.67 -3.25 12.02
N LEU A 83 -0.06 -4.29 11.45
CA LEU A 83 0.28 -5.52 12.16
C LEU A 83 1.35 -5.27 13.23
N ASP A 84 2.39 -4.48 12.93
CA ASP A 84 3.40 -4.07 13.91
C ASP A 84 2.76 -3.35 15.10
N CYS A 85 1.88 -2.38 14.83
CA CYS A 85 1.20 -1.61 15.88
C CYS A 85 0.27 -2.49 16.73
N ALA A 86 -0.39 -3.48 16.13
CA ALA A 86 -1.35 -4.33 16.81
C ALA A 86 -0.70 -5.46 17.63
N LEU A 87 0.39 -6.05 17.13
CA LEU A 87 1.05 -7.21 17.75
C LEU A 87 2.11 -6.78 18.76
N GLY A 88 2.64 -5.57 18.63
CA GLY A 88 3.70 -5.05 19.49
C GLY A 88 5.07 -5.66 19.17
N PRO A 89 6.12 -5.20 19.87
CA PRO A 89 7.52 -5.48 19.52
C PRO A 89 7.97 -6.92 19.80
N ASP A 90 7.18 -7.71 20.53
CA ASP A 90 7.53 -9.08 20.89
C ASP A 90 7.28 -10.08 19.75
N ILE A 91 6.48 -9.70 18.75
CA ILE A 91 6.20 -10.52 17.58
C ILE A 91 6.96 -9.95 16.38
N ASN A 92 7.99 -10.69 15.96
CA ASN A 92 8.80 -10.33 14.80
C ASN A 92 8.29 -11.02 13.54
N PHE A 93 8.08 -10.24 12.49
CA PHE A 93 7.91 -10.71 11.12
C PHE A 93 8.64 -9.75 10.17
N SER A 94 8.92 -10.20 8.95
CA SER A 94 9.72 -9.43 8.00
C SER A 94 8.86 -8.54 7.12
N HIS A 95 9.30 -7.30 6.93
CA HIS A 95 8.85 -6.44 5.84
C HIS A 95 9.74 -6.64 4.63
N HIS A 96 9.16 -6.57 3.44
CA HIS A 96 9.86 -6.81 2.19
C HIS A 96 9.48 -5.73 1.18
N SER A 97 10.41 -5.35 0.28
CA SER A 97 10.06 -4.48 -0.84
C SER A 97 8.95 -5.13 -1.66
N PHE A 98 7.94 -4.34 -2.03
CA PHE A 98 6.80 -4.76 -2.85
C PHE A 98 7.24 -5.29 -4.22
N SER A 99 8.40 -4.84 -4.71
CA SER A 99 8.95 -5.29 -6.00
C SER A 99 9.60 -6.69 -5.96
N THR A 100 9.79 -7.26 -4.77
CA THR A 100 10.44 -8.57 -4.61
C THR A 100 9.44 -9.68 -4.91
N SER A 101 9.69 -10.48 -5.95
CA SER A 101 8.80 -11.59 -6.32
C SER A 101 8.85 -12.73 -5.29
N ASP A 102 7.67 -13.17 -4.84
CA ASP A 102 7.51 -14.29 -3.92
C ASP A 102 7.99 -15.63 -4.49
N ALA A 103 7.86 -15.84 -5.81
CA ALA A 103 8.25 -17.09 -6.47
C ALA A 103 9.77 -17.35 -6.44
N GLN A 104 10.57 -16.29 -6.38
CA GLN A 104 12.03 -16.41 -6.31
C GLN A 104 12.55 -16.55 -4.87
N SER A 105 11.74 -16.21 -3.87
CA SER A 105 12.14 -16.15 -2.46
C SER A 105 11.60 -17.30 -1.61
N GLY A 106 10.70 -18.14 -2.13
CA GLY A 106 10.09 -19.24 -1.37
C GLY A 106 9.18 -18.74 -0.24
N ARG A 107 8.67 -17.51 -0.35
CA ARG A 107 7.81 -16.91 0.67
C ARG A 107 6.44 -17.59 0.70
N VAL A 108 5.94 -17.82 1.92
CA VAL A 108 4.61 -18.42 2.19
C VAL A 108 3.48 -17.40 1.95
N GLY A 109 3.79 -16.11 2.05
CA GLY A 109 2.90 -14.98 1.78
C GLY A 109 3.64 -13.66 1.96
N ASP A 110 2.91 -12.54 1.89
CA ASP A 110 3.49 -11.23 2.19
C ASP A 110 3.95 -11.14 3.64
N PHE A 111 3.15 -11.72 4.55
CA PHE A 111 3.49 -11.87 5.96
C PHE A 111 3.25 -13.32 6.41
N PHE A 112 4.10 -13.82 7.30
CA PHE A 112 3.93 -15.11 7.94
C PHE A 112 4.11 -14.97 9.45
N ILE A 113 3.04 -15.22 10.21
CA ILE A 113 2.96 -14.94 11.65
C ILE A 113 2.33 -16.13 12.35
N GLY A 114 3.09 -16.81 13.22
CA GLY A 114 2.65 -18.07 13.82
C GLY A 114 2.49 -19.15 12.74
N ASP A 115 1.27 -19.60 12.50
CA ASP A 115 0.89 -20.52 11.41
C ASP A 115 0.09 -19.82 10.30
N VAL A 116 -0.05 -18.49 10.36
CA VAL A 116 -0.89 -17.72 9.44
C VAL A 116 -0.07 -17.11 8.31
N ALA A 117 -0.49 -17.36 7.08
CA ALA A 117 0.10 -16.78 5.88
C ALA A 117 -0.83 -15.73 5.27
N ILE A 118 -0.39 -14.47 5.26
CA ILE A 118 -1.21 -13.33 4.81
C ILE A 118 -0.77 -12.93 3.41
N HIS A 119 -1.70 -12.95 2.46
CA HIS A 119 -1.53 -12.46 1.09
C HIS A 119 -2.27 -11.14 0.94
N VAL A 120 -1.56 -10.08 0.56
CA VAL A 120 -2.06 -8.72 0.42
C VAL A 120 -2.05 -8.34 -1.05
N THR A 121 -3.24 -8.12 -1.63
CA THR A 121 -3.33 -7.81 -3.07
C THR A 121 -4.52 -6.91 -3.39
N THR A 122 -4.36 -6.02 -4.36
CA THR A 122 -5.48 -5.21 -4.87
C THR A 122 -6.37 -5.98 -5.85
N ALA A 123 -5.83 -7.01 -6.49
CA ALA A 123 -6.46 -7.80 -7.53
C ALA A 123 -6.11 -9.29 -7.32
N PRO A 124 -6.88 -10.01 -6.50
CA PRO A 124 -6.66 -11.43 -6.28
C PRO A 124 -6.99 -12.21 -7.55
N GLY A 125 -6.13 -13.18 -7.88
CA GLY A 125 -6.31 -14.08 -9.03
C GLY A 125 -6.05 -15.52 -8.65
N GLU A 126 -6.23 -16.45 -9.60
CA GLU A 126 -6.07 -17.89 -9.38
C GLU A 126 -4.70 -18.27 -8.80
N ALA A 127 -3.64 -17.54 -9.16
CA ALA A 127 -2.30 -17.77 -8.61
C ALA A 127 -2.22 -17.56 -7.09
N VAL A 128 -2.95 -16.59 -6.54
CA VAL A 128 -3.02 -16.38 -5.07
C VAL A 128 -3.78 -17.54 -4.42
N ILE A 129 -4.88 -18.00 -5.03
CA ILE A 129 -5.66 -19.13 -4.51
C ILE A 129 -4.86 -20.43 -4.55
N ALA A 130 -4.06 -20.65 -5.60
CA ALA A 130 -3.15 -21.79 -5.68
C ALA A 130 -2.12 -21.76 -4.53
N ARG A 131 -1.50 -20.60 -4.26
CA ARG A 131 -0.60 -20.45 -3.10
C ARG A 131 -1.32 -20.66 -1.77
N CYS A 132 -2.57 -20.23 -1.63
CA CYS A 132 -3.36 -20.53 -0.43
C CYS A 132 -3.57 -22.05 -0.27
N ARG A 133 -3.73 -22.80 -1.36
CA ARG A 133 -3.79 -24.27 -1.32
C ARG A 133 -2.47 -24.86 -0.83
N ASP A 134 -1.36 -24.43 -1.42
CA ASP A 134 -0.03 -24.91 -1.03
C ASP A 134 0.21 -24.67 0.47
N ASN A 135 -0.11 -23.46 0.95
CA ASN A 135 -0.04 -23.11 2.37
C ASN A 135 -0.89 -24.04 3.24
N ILE A 136 -2.11 -24.34 2.81
CA ILE A 136 -3.01 -25.26 3.53
C ILE A 136 -2.43 -26.68 3.60
N ASP A 137 -1.86 -27.16 2.49
CA ASP A 137 -1.26 -28.49 2.39
C ASP A 137 0.00 -28.59 3.28
N ASP A 138 0.71 -27.46 3.46
CA ASP A 138 1.83 -27.31 4.39
C ASP A 138 1.39 -27.06 5.86
N GLY A 139 0.08 -27.04 6.14
CA GLY A 139 -0.47 -26.90 7.49
C GLY A 139 -0.59 -25.45 7.99
N HIS A 140 -0.52 -24.47 7.09
CA HIS A 140 -0.69 -23.05 7.39
C HIS A 140 -2.14 -22.58 7.17
N ARG A 141 -2.48 -21.45 7.80
CA ARG A 141 -3.79 -20.79 7.67
C ARG A 141 -3.68 -19.58 6.73
N PRO A 142 -4.11 -19.67 5.47
CA PRO A 142 -4.05 -18.55 4.55
C PRO A 142 -5.14 -17.52 4.84
N ILE A 143 -4.75 -16.25 4.77
CA ILE A 143 -5.63 -15.10 4.80
C ILE A 143 -5.36 -14.24 3.57
N ILE A 144 -6.41 -13.81 2.88
CA ILE A 144 -6.31 -12.83 1.80
C ILE A 144 -6.82 -11.49 2.32
N VAL A 145 -5.99 -10.44 2.27
CA VAL A 145 -6.40 -9.06 2.54
C VAL A 145 -6.44 -8.30 1.22
N THR A 146 -7.60 -7.81 0.84
CA THR A 146 -7.82 -7.21 -0.49
C THR A 146 -8.85 -6.08 -0.49
N THR A 147 -9.02 -5.41 -1.62
CA THR A 147 -10.02 -4.34 -1.78
C THR A 147 -11.44 -4.89 -1.69
N ALA A 148 -12.43 -4.02 -1.45
CA ALA A 148 -13.84 -4.41 -1.43
C ALA A 148 -14.31 -5.15 -2.70
N ARG A 149 -13.74 -4.81 -3.87
CA ARG A 149 -14.00 -5.55 -5.13
C ARG A 149 -13.26 -6.88 -5.18
N GLY A 150 -12.06 -6.93 -4.62
CA GLY A 150 -11.25 -8.14 -4.52
C GLY A 150 -11.91 -9.20 -3.66
N VAL A 151 -12.65 -8.84 -2.60
CA VAL A 151 -13.33 -9.80 -1.71
C VAL A 151 -14.27 -10.71 -2.49
N ALA A 152 -15.23 -10.13 -3.22
CA ALA A 152 -16.19 -10.90 -4.00
C ALA A 152 -15.52 -11.77 -5.07
N ALA A 153 -14.43 -11.29 -5.69
CA ALA A 153 -13.67 -12.07 -6.65
C ALA A 153 -12.93 -13.24 -5.99
N SER A 154 -12.29 -13.01 -4.84
CA SER A 154 -11.62 -14.04 -4.05
C SER A 154 -12.57 -15.11 -3.55
N GLU A 155 -13.76 -14.75 -3.08
CA GLU A 155 -14.78 -15.70 -2.61
C GLU A 155 -15.16 -16.67 -3.73
N VAL A 156 -15.50 -16.14 -4.92
CA VAL A 156 -15.82 -16.97 -6.09
C VAL A 156 -14.65 -17.85 -6.51
N LEU A 157 -13.43 -17.32 -6.54
CA LEU A 157 -12.25 -18.11 -6.90
C LEU A 157 -11.94 -19.21 -5.87
N ALA A 158 -12.10 -18.91 -4.58
CA ALA A 158 -11.91 -19.87 -3.49
C ALA A 158 -12.96 -20.97 -3.51
N GLU A 159 -14.24 -20.63 -3.74
CA GLU A 159 -15.32 -21.59 -3.92
C GLU A 159 -15.05 -22.54 -5.09
N ASN A 160 -14.70 -21.99 -6.26
CA ASN A 160 -14.37 -22.78 -7.44
C ASN A 160 -13.16 -23.71 -7.23
N ALA A 161 -12.21 -23.29 -6.37
CA ALA A 161 -11.06 -24.10 -5.99
C ALA A 161 -11.34 -25.10 -4.85
N GLY A 162 -12.55 -25.14 -4.30
CA GLY A 162 -12.91 -26.00 -3.15
C GLY A 162 -12.27 -25.55 -1.83
N LEU A 163 -11.94 -24.26 -1.70
CA LEU A 163 -11.27 -23.67 -0.54
C LEU A 163 -12.10 -22.58 0.16
N GLY A 164 -13.36 -22.35 -0.24
CA GLY A 164 -14.20 -21.26 0.27
C GLY A 164 -14.34 -21.21 1.79
N GLU A 165 -14.40 -22.37 2.46
CA GLU A 165 -14.47 -22.46 3.93
C GLU A 165 -13.10 -22.64 4.60
N ARG A 166 -12.00 -22.58 3.83
CA ARG A 166 -10.64 -22.86 4.29
C ARG A 166 -9.70 -21.67 4.23
N ILE A 167 -10.14 -20.56 3.64
CA ILE A 167 -9.37 -19.31 3.48
C ILE A 167 -10.21 -18.17 4.05
N ASP A 168 -9.64 -17.37 4.94
CA ASP A 168 -10.28 -16.12 5.36
C ASP A 168 -9.98 -15.00 4.35
N ILE A 169 -10.99 -14.20 4.03
CA ILE A 169 -10.86 -13.07 3.10
C ILE A 169 -11.34 -11.80 3.81
N PHE A 170 -10.44 -10.82 3.95
CA PHE A 170 -10.72 -9.55 4.60
C PHE A 170 -10.64 -8.37 3.64
N GLU A 171 -11.61 -7.46 3.78
CA GLU A 171 -11.59 -6.17 3.13
C GLU A 171 -10.60 -5.24 3.84
N VAL A 172 -9.60 -4.75 3.12
CA VAL A 172 -8.46 -4.01 3.67
C VAL A 172 -8.86 -2.73 4.39
N GLU A 173 -9.83 -1.98 3.89
CA GLU A 173 -10.23 -0.71 4.50
C GLU A 173 -10.89 -0.98 5.87
N GLN A 174 -11.68 -2.05 5.99
CA GLN A 174 -12.25 -2.49 7.27
C GLN A 174 -11.18 -3.07 8.20
N PHE A 175 -10.29 -3.91 7.65
CA PHE A 175 -9.21 -4.57 8.40
C PHE A 175 -8.29 -3.55 9.08
N VAL A 176 -7.93 -2.46 8.39
CA VAL A 176 -7.13 -1.38 8.95
C VAL A 176 -7.97 -0.48 9.87
N ALA A 177 -9.18 -0.08 9.44
CA ALA A 177 -10.00 0.84 10.22
C ALA A 177 -10.36 0.27 11.61
N LEU A 178 -10.63 -1.03 11.71
CA LEU A 178 -10.96 -1.66 12.99
C LEU A 178 -9.82 -1.53 14.00
N ASN A 179 -8.57 -1.83 13.60
CA ASN A 179 -7.43 -1.66 14.52
C ASN A 179 -7.18 -0.20 14.88
N LEU A 180 -7.41 0.75 13.97
CA LEU A 180 -7.32 2.17 14.32
C LEU A 180 -8.36 2.57 15.39
N TYR A 181 -9.56 1.99 15.38
CA TYR A 181 -10.53 2.16 16.46
C TYR A 181 -10.05 1.51 17.77
N GLU A 182 -9.53 0.30 17.71
CA GLU A 182 -9.06 -0.45 18.90
C GLU A 182 -7.84 0.22 19.56
N LEU A 183 -6.81 0.54 18.79
CA LEU A 183 -5.63 1.31 19.22
C LEU A 183 -6.06 2.66 19.79
N GLY A 184 -7.01 3.31 19.12
CA GLY A 184 -7.59 4.58 19.57
C GLY A 184 -8.59 4.48 20.71
N LYS A 185 -8.83 3.28 21.28
CA LYS A 185 -9.79 3.03 22.37
C LYS A 185 -11.19 3.59 22.07
N PHE A 186 -11.57 3.59 20.79
CA PHE A 186 -12.81 4.15 20.26
C PHE A 186 -13.03 5.65 20.56
N ALA A 187 -12.01 6.37 21.04
CA ALA A 187 -12.07 7.79 21.38
C ALA A 187 -11.59 8.65 20.20
N ALA A 188 -12.13 9.87 20.07
CA ALA A 188 -11.74 10.78 18.99
C ALA A 188 -10.24 11.11 19.00
N GLU A 189 -9.72 11.49 20.18
CA GLU A 189 -8.30 11.78 20.34
C GLU A 189 -7.44 10.52 20.15
N GLY A 190 -7.89 9.38 20.69
CA GLY A 190 -7.20 8.12 20.51
C GLY A 190 -7.10 7.70 19.03
N ARG A 191 -8.16 7.91 18.23
CA ARG A 191 -8.10 7.65 16.78
C ARG A 191 -7.08 8.52 16.07
N ARG A 192 -6.93 9.79 16.50
CA ARG A 192 -5.90 10.68 15.94
C ARG A 192 -4.50 10.16 16.22
N ILE A 193 -4.24 9.76 17.47
CA ILE A 193 -2.96 9.17 17.89
C ILE A 193 -2.69 7.87 17.12
N ALA A 194 -3.66 6.96 17.06
CA ALA A 194 -3.52 5.68 16.36
C ALA A 194 -3.20 5.85 14.87
N VAL A 195 -3.85 6.82 14.19
CA VAL A 195 -3.52 7.13 12.78
C VAL A 195 -2.09 7.65 12.67
N GLY A 196 -1.65 8.53 13.58
CA GLY A 196 -0.29 9.03 13.60
C GLY A 196 0.76 7.94 13.83
N GLU A 197 0.51 7.02 14.75
CA GLU A 197 1.40 5.88 15.05
C GLU A 197 1.52 4.95 13.84
N VAL A 198 0.40 4.55 13.23
CA VAL A 198 0.41 3.68 12.03
C VAL A 198 1.12 4.37 10.86
N VAL A 199 0.88 5.67 10.63
CA VAL A 199 1.58 6.42 9.57
C VAL A 199 3.08 6.53 9.84
N THR A 200 3.46 6.76 11.10
CA THR A 200 4.88 6.81 11.49
C THR A 200 5.54 5.47 11.20
N ARG A 201 4.94 4.37 11.67
CA ARG A 201 5.48 3.02 11.44
C ARG A 201 5.50 2.65 9.95
N TYR A 202 4.47 3.01 9.19
CA TYR A 202 4.45 2.86 7.74
C TYR A 202 5.64 3.54 7.08
N ASN A 203 5.92 4.80 7.43
CA ASN A 203 7.03 5.54 6.84
C ASN A 203 8.40 4.97 7.22
N GLU A 204 8.54 4.44 8.44
CA GLU A 204 9.75 3.71 8.86
C GLU A 204 9.95 2.45 8.00
N ILE A 205 8.89 1.66 7.77
CA ILE A 205 8.95 0.49 6.88
C ILE A 205 9.38 0.91 5.47
N ILE A 206 8.80 1.98 4.92
CA ILE A 206 9.21 2.51 3.60
C ILE A 206 10.70 2.86 3.59
N ASP A 207 11.22 3.51 4.64
CA ASP A 207 12.66 3.82 4.74
C ASP A 207 13.55 2.59 4.88
N GLU A 208 13.04 1.52 5.51
CA GLU A 208 13.77 0.27 5.72
C GLU A 208 13.86 -0.58 4.44
N VAL A 209 12.77 -0.66 3.66
CA VAL A 209 12.65 -1.68 2.59
C VAL A 209 12.43 -1.13 1.19
N GLU A 210 12.12 0.15 1.02
CA GLU A 210 11.90 0.76 -0.30
C GLU A 210 12.94 1.85 -0.61
N THR A 211 13.10 2.11 -1.91
CA THR A 211 13.99 3.18 -2.40
C THR A 211 13.23 4.40 -2.89
N ASP A 212 11.92 4.28 -3.15
CA ASP A 212 11.08 5.37 -3.62
C ASP A 212 10.42 6.12 -2.45
N PRO A 213 10.90 7.34 -2.10
CA PRO A 213 10.31 8.12 -1.02
C PRO A 213 8.91 8.64 -1.36
N SER A 214 8.47 8.56 -2.62
CA SER A 214 7.12 8.96 -3.01
C SER A 214 6.04 8.09 -2.33
N LEU A 215 6.40 6.86 -1.95
CA LEU A 215 5.50 5.93 -1.26
C LEU A 215 5.14 6.38 0.17
N LYS A 216 5.88 7.33 0.74
CA LYS A 216 5.63 7.85 2.08
C LYS A 216 4.28 8.54 2.19
N ILE A 217 3.83 8.66 3.43
CA ILE A 217 2.62 9.35 3.80
C ILE A 217 2.97 10.59 4.62
N ASP A 218 2.45 11.74 4.19
CA ASP A 218 2.41 12.96 4.98
C ASP A 218 1.07 13.04 5.73
N PHE A 219 1.15 13.06 7.06
CA PHE A 219 0.02 13.23 7.95
C PHE A 219 0.09 14.61 8.61
N SER A 220 -0.55 15.59 7.98
CA SER A 220 -0.68 16.94 8.52
C SER A 220 -1.78 16.99 9.58
N GLN A 221 -1.42 17.37 10.81
CA GLN A 221 -2.34 17.44 11.97
C GLN A 221 -3.34 18.60 11.92
#